data_AF-A0A7X4DTL3-F1
#
_entry.id   AF-A0A7X4DTL3-F1
#
_cell.length_a   1.000
_cell.length_b   1.000
_cell.length_c   1.000
_cell.angle_alpha   90.00
_cell.angle_beta   90.00
_cell.angle_gamma   90.00
#
_symmetry.space_group_name_H-M   'P 1'
#
loop_
_entity.id
_entity.type
_entity.pdbx_description
1 polymer ?
#
loop_
_entity_poly.entity_id
_entity_poly.type
_entity_poly.pdbx_seq_one_letter_code
_entity_poly.pdbx_strand_id
1 'polypeptide(L)'
;YWPVTDAQPRPSAEAYEKLNRYLRAGGLIHFDTRDAGTSGFGSGGSNATKLRQLAMSLDVPPLEPIPHDHVLTRSFYLLQDFPGRHASRDVWVEAAPADAPQAEGMPFRNLNDNVTPVVIGGNDWAAAWAMDAQGRPMFPVGRGFSGERQREIAYRFGVNLIMYVLTGNYKSDQVHVPALLDRLGQ
;
A
#
# COMPACT_ATOMS: atom_id res chain seq x y z
N TYR A 1 6.14 7.49 -3.00
CA TYR A 1 5.83 7.68 -1.57
C TYR A 1 5.56 9.15 -1.33
N TRP A 2 4.49 9.49 -0.63
CA TRP A 2 4.05 10.85 -0.37
C TRP A 2 3.64 10.99 1.10
N PRO A 3 4.48 11.62 1.94
CA PRO A 3 4.09 11.93 3.31
C PRO A 3 3.16 13.14 3.36
N VAL A 4 1.99 12.97 3.94
CA VAL A 4 0.95 13.99 3.98
C VAL A 4 1.04 14.78 5.28
N THR A 5 1.21 16.09 5.16
CA THR A 5 1.14 17.05 6.26
C THR A 5 0.03 18.05 6.00
N ASP A 6 -0.60 18.58 7.05
CA ASP A 6 -1.68 19.57 6.94
C ASP A 6 -1.28 20.87 6.24
N ALA A 7 -0.05 21.34 6.48
CA ALA A 7 0.50 22.57 5.94
C ALA A 7 0.98 22.46 4.48
N GLN A 8 0.99 21.26 3.86
CA GLN A 8 1.55 21.13 2.51
C GLN A 8 0.73 21.93 1.47
N PRO A 9 1.37 22.59 0.50
CA PRO A 9 0.65 23.26 -0.58
C PRO A 9 -0.07 22.23 -1.49
N ARG A 10 -1.10 22.67 -2.20
CA ARG A 10 -1.67 21.85 -3.29
C ARG A 10 -0.73 21.89 -4.50
N PRO A 11 -0.54 20.77 -5.23
CA PRO A 11 0.11 20.77 -6.53
C PRO A 11 -0.57 21.75 -7.51
N SER A 12 0.20 22.23 -8.49
CA SER A 12 -0.36 22.98 -9.62
C SER A 12 -1.21 22.07 -10.52
N ALA A 13 -2.02 22.66 -11.40
CA ALA A 13 -2.79 21.90 -12.39
C ALA A 13 -1.89 21.00 -13.26
N GLU A 14 -0.77 21.53 -13.77
CA GLU A 14 0.21 20.76 -14.55
C GLU A 14 0.81 19.60 -13.74
N ALA A 15 1.05 19.79 -12.43
CA ALA A 15 1.53 18.73 -11.57
C ALA A 15 0.48 17.62 -11.40
N TYR A 16 -0.80 17.98 -11.24
CA TYR A 16 -1.89 17.01 -11.21
C TYR A 16 -2.03 16.23 -12.53
N GLU A 17 -1.88 16.88 -13.68
CA GLU A 17 -1.87 16.18 -14.98
C GLU A 17 -0.74 15.15 -15.07
N LYS A 18 0.45 15.47 -14.55
CA LYS A 18 1.59 14.54 -14.49
C LYS A 18 1.33 13.39 -13.52
N LEU A 19 0.78 13.67 -12.35
CA LEU A 19 0.41 12.65 -11.35
C LEU A 19 -0.65 11.68 -11.92
N ASN A 20 -1.70 12.19 -12.55
CA ASN A 20 -2.74 11.35 -13.13
C ASN A 20 -2.23 10.54 -14.34
N ARG A 21 -1.30 11.10 -15.13
CA ARG A 21 -0.62 10.34 -16.18
C ARG A 21 0.25 9.22 -15.60
N TYR A 22 0.94 9.47 -14.49
CA TYR A 22 1.73 8.46 -13.79
C TYR A 22 0.85 7.32 -13.29
N LEU A 23 -0.28 7.63 -12.64
CA LEU A 23 -1.24 6.62 -12.17
C LEU A 23 -1.81 5.79 -13.33
N ARG A 24 -2.25 6.43 -14.43
CA ARG A 24 -2.76 5.74 -15.63
C ARG A 24 -1.71 4.85 -16.32
N ALA A 25 -0.42 5.15 -16.15
CA ALA A 25 0.68 4.36 -16.70
C ALA A 25 1.10 3.19 -15.80
N GLY A 26 0.32 2.85 -14.76
CA GLY A 26 0.62 1.78 -13.81
C GLY A 26 1.49 2.22 -12.62
N GLY A 27 1.67 3.53 -12.43
CA GLY A 27 2.38 4.08 -11.28
C GLY A 27 1.58 3.94 -9.98
N LEU A 28 2.29 3.76 -8.87
CA LEU A 28 1.71 3.68 -7.52
C LEU A 28 2.11 4.89 -6.67
N ILE A 29 1.15 5.52 -6.00
CA ILE A 29 1.41 6.50 -4.95
C ILE A 29 1.06 5.90 -3.58
N HIS A 30 2.09 5.73 -2.74
CA HIS A 30 1.94 5.37 -1.33
C HIS A 30 1.79 6.64 -0.49
N PHE A 31 0.57 6.94 -0.03
CA PHE A 31 0.24 8.06 0.85
C PHE A 31 0.37 7.67 2.32
N ASP A 32 1.13 8.47 3.08
CA ASP A 32 1.36 8.24 4.51
C ASP A 32 0.95 9.47 5.31
N THR A 33 -0.16 9.40 6.04
CA THR A 33 -0.69 10.53 6.84
C THR A 33 0.01 10.67 8.19
N ARG A 34 0.77 9.65 8.63
CA ARG A 34 1.58 9.65 9.86
C ARG A 34 0.84 10.00 11.16
N ASP A 35 -0.49 9.97 11.16
CA ASP A 35 -1.35 10.45 12.26
C ASP A 35 -2.06 9.30 13.01
N ALA A 36 -1.80 8.04 12.66
CA ALA A 36 -2.45 6.90 13.32
C ALA A 36 -2.16 6.80 14.84
N GLY A 37 -1.07 7.42 15.32
CA GLY A 37 -0.75 7.49 16.75
C GLY A 37 -1.37 8.67 17.50
N THR A 38 -1.99 9.62 16.80
CA THR A 38 -2.49 10.90 17.37
C THR A 38 -3.98 11.10 17.17
N SER A 39 -4.58 10.57 16.10
CA SER A 39 -6.03 10.57 15.91
C SER A 39 -6.68 9.36 16.55
N GLY A 40 -7.65 9.56 17.44
CA GLY A 40 -8.52 8.49 17.92
C GLY A 40 -9.31 7.86 16.77
N PHE A 41 -9.72 6.60 16.93
CA PHE A 41 -10.53 5.84 15.98
C PHE A 41 -11.70 6.70 15.43
N GLY A 42 -11.71 6.95 14.12
CA GLY A 42 -12.82 7.63 13.42
C GLY A 42 -12.75 9.15 13.27
N SER A 43 -11.85 9.87 13.95
CA SER A 43 -11.62 11.31 13.68
C SER A 43 -10.40 11.49 12.80
N GLY A 44 -10.58 11.43 11.48
CA GLY A 44 -9.48 11.65 10.55
C GLY A 44 -8.73 12.95 10.88
N GLY A 45 -7.45 12.84 11.23
CA GLY A 45 -6.60 13.95 11.65
C GLY A 45 -6.48 15.05 10.60
N SER A 46 -5.78 16.14 10.94
CA SER A 46 -5.53 17.25 10.00
C SER A 46 -4.86 16.74 8.71
N ASN A 47 -3.97 15.74 8.82
CA ASN A 47 -3.31 15.09 7.70
C ASN A 47 -4.30 14.26 6.86
N ALA A 48 -5.15 13.42 7.47
CA ALA A 48 -6.20 12.70 6.73
C ALA A 48 -7.17 13.65 5.99
N THR A 49 -7.51 14.78 6.61
CA THR A 49 -8.31 15.83 5.94
C THR A 49 -7.57 16.43 4.76
N LYS A 50 -6.27 16.69 4.90
CA LYS A 50 -5.45 17.19 3.80
C LYS A 50 -5.33 16.18 2.66
N LEU A 51 -5.19 14.89 2.97
CA LEU A 51 -5.17 13.84 1.96
C LEU A 51 -6.46 13.84 1.13
N ARG A 52 -7.63 13.92 1.78
CA ARG A 52 -8.91 14.02 1.06
C ARG A 52 -8.93 15.21 0.10
N GLN A 53 -8.41 16.38 0.52
CA GLN A 53 -8.33 17.54 -0.35
C GLN A 53 -7.35 17.36 -1.52
N LEU A 54 -6.22 16.69 -1.31
CA LEU A 54 -5.26 16.40 -2.37
C LEU A 54 -5.82 15.39 -3.38
N ALA A 55 -6.55 14.39 -2.88
CA ALA A 55 -7.12 13.30 -3.68
C ALA A 55 -8.26 13.75 -4.60
N MET A 56 -8.94 14.87 -4.30
CA MET A 56 -10.05 15.40 -5.14
C MET A 56 -9.67 15.67 -6.60
N SER A 57 -8.39 15.95 -6.88
CA SER A 57 -7.89 16.21 -8.24
C SER A 57 -7.05 15.04 -8.80
N LEU A 58 -6.96 13.94 -8.05
CA LEU A 58 -6.29 12.72 -8.49
C LEU A 58 -7.32 11.72 -9.04
N ASP A 59 -6.93 11.00 -10.08
CA ASP A 59 -7.73 9.91 -10.64
C ASP A 59 -7.58 8.65 -9.77
N VAL A 60 -8.04 8.72 -8.52
CA VAL A 60 -8.01 7.62 -7.56
C VAL A 60 -9.26 6.76 -7.74
N PRO A 61 -9.13 5.44 -7.95
CA PRO A 61 -10.27 4.54 -8.06
C PRO A 61 -11.01 4.43 -6.71
N PRO A 62 -12.21 3.81 -6.67
CA PRO A 62 -12.86 3.45 -5.41
C PRO A 62 -11.89 2.70 -4.49
N LEU A 63 -11.98 2.95 -3.19
CA LEU A 63 -11.05 2.42 -2.19
C LEU A 63 -11.76 1.45 -1.24
N GLU A 64 -11.05 0.43 -0.79
CA GLU A 64 -11.46 -0.45 0.29
C GLU A 64 -10.31 -0.68 1.30
N PRO A 65 -10.60 -1.08 2.55
CA PRO A 65 -9.58 -1.56 3.46
C PRO A 65 -8.88 -2.77 2.84
N ILE A 66 -7.56 -2.84 2.94
CA ILE A 66 -6.76 -3.88 2.29
C ILE A 66 -7.29 -5.29 2.63
N PRO A 67 -7.75 -6.06 1.63
CA PRO A 67 -8.23 -7.41 1.87
C PRO A 67 -7.10 -8.33 2.38
N HIS A 68 -7.43 -9.31 3.22
CA HIS A 68 -6.45 -10.31 3.68
C HIS A 68 -5.83 -11.12 2.53
N ASP A 69 -6.58 -11.28 1.43
CA ASP A 69 -6.15 -11.93 0.21
C ASP A 69 -5.46 -10.99 -0.79
N HIS A 70 -5.20 -9.74 -0.44
CA HIS A 70 -4.49 -8.80 -1.32
C HIS A 70 -3.04 -9.25 -1.58
N VAL A 71 -2.54 -9.08 -2.81
CA VAL A 71 -1.21 -9.56 -3.23
C VAL A 71 -0.06 -8.99 -2.37
N LEU A 72 -0.18 -7.73 -1.92
CA LEU A 72 0.76 -7.10 -0.99
C LEU A 72 1.02 -7.90 0.30
N THR A 73 0.10 -8.76 0.74
CA THR A 73 0.31 -9.63 1.91
C THR A 73 1.32 -10.74 1.64
N ARG A 74 1.67 -11.00 0.37
CA ARG A 74 2.47 -12.16 -0.06
C ARG A 74 3.40 -11.89 -1.26
N SER A 75 3.69 -10.63 -1.57
CA SER A 75 4.59 -10.27 -2.68
C SER A 75 5.98 -10.88 -2.48
N PHE A 76 6.55 -10.76 -1.27
CA PHE A 76 7.83 -11.38 -0.89
C PHE A 76 7.72 -12.16 0.42
N TYR A 77 7.43 -11.48 1.53
CA TYR A 77 7.10 -12.07 2.82
C TYR A 77 5.60 -12.33 2.93
N LEU A 78 5.22 -13.31 3.77
CA LEU A 78 3.84 -13.50 4.21
C LEU A 78 3.57 -12.59 5.41
N LEU A 79 2.66 -11.64 5.25
CA LEU A 79 2.29 -10.62 6.23
C LEU A 79 0.79 -10.67 6.50
N GLN A 80 0.39 -10.42 7.74
CA GLN A 80 -1.01 -10.30 8.15
C GLN A 80 -1.44 -8.83 8.26
N ASP A 81 -0.48 -7.96 8.58
CA ASP A 81 -0.67 -6.57 8.95
C ASP A 81 0.51 -5.76 8.35
N PHE A 82 0.34 -4.44 8.21
CA PHE A 82 1.35 -3.55 7.62
C PHE A 82 1.77 -2.42 8.59
N PRO A 83 2.28 -2.75 9.79
CA PRO A 83 2.69 -1.74 10.75
C PRO A 83 3.86 -0.89 10.22
N GLY A 84 3.91 0.35 10.68
CA GLY A 84 5.05 1.25 10.58
C GLY A 84 5.50 1.60 11.99
N ARG A 85 5.70 2.89 12.27
CA ARG A 85 5.89 3.37 13.64
C ARG A 85 4.63 3.18 14.48
N HIS A 86 3.47 3.26 13.85
CA HIS A 86 2.18 2.90 14.41
C HIS A 86 1.67 1.58 13.82
N ALA A 87 0.78 0.89 14.54
CA ALA A 87 0.27 -0.43 14.18
C ALA A 87 -1.25 -0.38 13.85
N SER A 88 -1.70 0.67 13.17
CA SER A 88 -3.09 0.72 12.68
C SER A 88 -3.29 -0.28 11.55
N ARG A 89 -4.48 -0.87 11.51
CA ARG A 89 -4.94 -1.75 10.44
C ARG A 89 -5.66 -1.00 9.32
N ASP A 90 -5.83 0.31 9.46
CA ASP A 90 -6.50 1.17 8.48
C ASP A 90 -5.56 1.47 7.31
N VAL A 91 -5.28 0.44 6.52
CA VAL A 91 -4.54 0.53 5.25
C VAL A 91 -5.54 0.31 4.11
N TRP A 92 -5.56 1.22 3.16
CA TRP A 92 -6.53 1.26 2.07
C TRP A 92 -5.84 1.13 0.72
N VAL A 93 -6.49 0.44 -0.21
CA VAL A 93 -6.04 0.19 -1.58
C VAL A 93 -7.22 0.35 -2.54
N GLU A 94 -6.95 0.25 -3.85
CA GLU A 94 -8.01 0.14 -4.86
C GLU A 94 -8.97 -1.01 -4.52
N ALA A 95 -10.26 -0.74 -4.60
CA ALA A 95 -11.30 -1.72 -4.38
C ALA A 95 -11.37 -2.74 -5.51
N ALA A 96 -11.47 -4.01 -5.12
CA ALA A 96 -11.83 -5.10 -6.01
C ALA A 96 -13.13 -4.82 -6.77
N PRO A 97 -13.23 -5.19 -8.07
CA PRO A 97 -14.52 -5.29 -8.75
C PRO A 97 -15.47 -6.20 -7.95
N ALA A 98 -16.73 -5.78 -7.79
CA ALA A 98 -17.72 -6.50 -6.97
C ALA A 98 -18.04 -7.92 -7.48
N ASP A 99 -17.76 -8.17 -8.75
CA ASP A 99 -18.01 -9.39 -9.51
C ASP A 99 -16.73 -10.19 -9.82
N ALA A 100 -15.59 -9.84 -9.22
CA ALA A 100 -14.35 -10.54 -9.44
C ALA A 100 -14.47 -12.03 -9.03
N PRO A 101 -14.36 -12.98 -9.97
CA PRO A 101 -14.53 -14.39 -9.66
C PRO A 101 -13.40 -14.88 -8.76
N GLN A 102 -13.78 -15.59 -7.70
CA GLN A 102 -12.84 -16.42 -6.96
C GLN A 102 -12.66 -17.71 -7.76
N ALA A 103 -11.48 -17.91 -8.36
CA ALA A 103 -11.23 -19.12 -9.13
C ALA A 103 -11.39 -20.35 -8.23
N GLU A 104 -12.13 -21.36 -8.69
CA GLU A 104 -12.33 -22.61 -7.94
C GLU A 104 -10.97 -23.23 -7.56
N GLY A 105 -10.80 -23.57 -6.28
CA GLY A 105 -9.55 -24.13 -5.74
C GLY A 105 -8.47 -23.09 -5.37
N MET A 106 -8.69 -21.79 -5.61
CA MET A 106 -7.75 -20.73 -5.24
C MET A 106 -8.25 -19.96 -4.00
N PRO A 107 -7.41 -19.82 -2.96
CA PRO A 107 -7.83 -19.13 -1.73
C PRO A 107 -7.95 -17.60 -1.89
N PHE A 108 -7.76 -17.05 -3.09
CA PHE A 108 -7.65 -15.61 -3.33
C PHE A 108 -8.41 -15.19 -4.59
N ARG A 109 -8.98 -13.97 -4.59
CA ARG A 109 -9.65 -13.40 -5.77
C ARG A 109 -8.64 -13.03 -6.87
N ASN A 110 -9.00 -13.23 -8.14
CA ASN A 110 -8.19 -12.76 -9.27
C ASN A 110 -8.50 -11.27 -9.53
N LEU A 111 -7.88 -10.41 -8.73
CA LEU A 111 -8.08 -8.96 -8.78
C LEU A 111 -6.96 -8.34 -9.60
N ASN A 112 -7.24 -8.07 -10.88
CA ASN A 112 -6.44 -7.29 -11.83
C ASN A 112 -4.95 -7.69 -11.97
N ASP A 113 -4.50 -7.82 -13.21
CA ASP A 113 -3.07 -8.01 -13.54
C ASP A 113 -2.21 -6.76 -13.20
N ASN A 114 -2.84 -5.68 -12.72
CA ASN A 114 -2.23 -4.37 -12.50
C ASN A 114 -1.89 -4.12 -11.01
N VAL A 115 -0.85 -3.32 -10.79
CA VAL A 115 -0.50 -2.74 -9.49
C VAL A 115 -1.59 -1.74 -9.06
N THR A 116 -2.07 -1.81 -7.81
CA THR A 116 -3.01 -0.81 -7.27
C THR A 116 -2.37 0.58 -7.39
N PRO A 117 -3.06 1.58 -7.97
CA PRO A 117 -2.48 2.91 -8.17
C PRO A 117 -2.19 3.63 -6.86
N VAL A 118 -2.79 3.19 -5.75
CA VAL A 118 -2.59 3.79 -4.43
C VAL A 118 -2.49 2.77 -3.31
N VAL A 119 -1.70 3.13 -2.28
CA VAL A 119 -1.73 2.54 -0.94
C VAL A 119 -1.82 3.71 0.03
N ILE A 120 -2.73 3.66 1.00
CA ILE A 120 -2.97 4.76 1.94
C ILE A 120 -2.97 4.22 3.37
N GLY A 121 -2.26 4.91 4.27
CA GLY A 121 -2.44 4.69 5.71
C GLY A 121 -1.70 5.74 6.54
N GLY A 122 -1.79 5.62 7.86
CA GLY A 122 -1.23 6.59 8.81
C GLY A 122 -0.07 6.06 9.66
N ASN A 123 0.54 4.95 9.25
CA ASN A 123 1.43 4.18 10.10
C ASN A 123 2.85 4.78 10.25
N ASP A 124 3.18 5.87 9.56
CA ASP A 124 4.50 6.52 9.63
C ASP A 124 5.63 5.51 9.35
N TRP A 125 5.54 4.87 8.18
CA TRP A 125 6.46 3.80 7.80
C TRP A 125 7.88 4.32 7.61
N ALA A 126 8.03 5.54 7.07
CA ALA A 126 9.34 6.15 6.90
C ALA A 126 10.10 6.27 8.23
N ALA A 127 9.42 6.61 9.34
CA ALA A 127 10.08 6.65 10.65
C ALA A 127 10.48 5.27 11.17
N ALA A 128 9.70 4.23 10.87
CA ALA A 128 10.08 2.86 11.20
C ALA A 128 11.29 2.38 10.39
N TRP A 129 11.43 2.85 9.16
CA TRP A 129 12.52 2.49 8.24
C TRP A 129 13.80 3.32 8.43
N ALA A 130 13.69 4.51 9.02
CA ALA A 130 14.80 5.45 9.11
C ALA A 130 15.92 4.94 10.01
N MET A 131 17.14 4.95 9.47
CA MET A 131 18.38 4.63 10.17
C MET A 131 19.36 5.80 10.09
N ASP A 132 20.18 5.96 11.14
CA ASP A 132 21.30 6.90 11.13
C ASP A 132 22.51 6.33 10.36
N ALA A 133 23.58 7.12 10.27
CA ALA A 133 24.81 6.73 9.57
C ALA A 133 25.53 5.52 10.20
N GLN A 134 25.20 5.15 11.44
CA GLN A 134 25.73 3.99 12.15
C GLN A 134 24.79 2.77 12.04
N GLY A 135 23.73 2.85 11.24
CA GLY A 135 22.76 1.77 11.04
C GLY A 135 21.80 1.60 12.22
N ARG A 136 21.67 2.59 13.10
CA ARG A 136 20.75 2.52 14.25
C ARG A 136 19.42 3.17 13.90
N PRO A 137 18.29 2.64 14.40
CA PRO A 137 16.99 3.25 14.15
C PRO A 137 16.91 4.69 14.68
N MET A 138 16.42 5.62 13.86
CA MET A 138 16.33 7.04 14.23
C MET A 138 15.11 7.35 15.13
N PHE A 139 14.02 6.59 14.99
CA PHE A 139 12.78 6.83 15.72
C PHE A 139 12.36 5.60 16.52
N PRO A 140 11.77 5.76 17.71
CA PRO A 140 11.25 4.65 18.48
C PRO A 140 10.03 4.03 17.79
N VAL A 141 9.94 2.71 17.83
CA VAL A 141 8.80 1.90 17.37
C VAL A 141 8.41 0.98 18.51
N GLY A 142 7.19 1.13 19.03
CA GLY A 142 6.72 0.35 20.18
C GLY A 142 7.65 0.43 21.42
N ARG A 143 7.69 -0.64 22.21
CA ARG A 143 8.58 -0.79 23.38
C ARG A 143 9.10 -2.22 23.48
N GLY A 144 10.35 -2.38 23.89
CA GLY A 144 10.96 -3.69 24.13
C GLY A 144 10.87 -4.63 22.92
N PHE A 145 10.74 -5.92 23.20
CA PHE A 145 10.73 -6.96 22.16
C PHE A 145 9.59 -6.82 21.14
N SER A 146 8.40 -6.37 21.58
CA SER A 146 7.27 -6.17 20.65
C SER A 146 7.53 -5.00 19.69
N GLY A 147 8.24 -3.95 20.14
CA GLY A 147 8.68 -2.84 19.29
C GLY A 147 9.67 -3.27 18.21
N GLU A 148 10.68 -4.07 18.58
CA GLU A 148 11.64 -4.61 17.61
C GLU A 148 10.95 -5.52 16.58
N ARG A 149 10.02 -6.37 17.01
CA ARG A 149 9.21 -7.20 16.10
C ARG A 149 8.35 -6.33 15.17
N GLN A 150 7.72 -5.27 15.69
CA GLN A 150 6.92 -4.36 14.87
C GLN A 150 7.79 -3.69 13.80
N ARG A 151 8.99 -3.22 14.16
CA ARG A 151 9.94 -2.63 13.21
C ARG A 151 10.39 -3.63 12.15
N GLU A 152 10.67 -4.87 12.54
CA GLU A 152 11.00 -5.94 11.61
C GLU A 152 9.88 -6.15 10.59
N ILE A 153 8.62 -6.23 11.05
CA ILE A 153 7.46 -6.35 10.15
C ILE A 153 7.34 -5.11 9.25
N ALA A 154 7.62 -3.91 9.76
CA ALA A 154 7.64 -2.69 8.94
C ALA A 154 8.68 -2.80 7.81
N TYR A 155 9.89 -3.30 8.08
CA TYR A 155 10.89 -3.55 7.02
C TYR A 155 10.37 -4.55 5.99
N ARG A 156 9.77 -5.66 6.44
CA ARG A 156 9.20 -6.68 5.55
C ARG A 156 8.07 -6.10 4.69
N PHE A 157 7.24 -5.22 5.23
CA PHE A 157 6.24 -4.50 4.44
C PHE A 157 6.89 -3.61 3.38
N GLY A 158 7.94 -2.86 3.71
CA GLY A 158 8.71 -2.08 2.74
C GLY A 158 9.21 -2.93 1.57
N VAL A 159 9.75 -4.12 1.87
CA VAL A 159 10.18 -5.10 0.85
C VAL A 159 8.99 -5.58 0.03
N ASN A 160 7.87 -5.97 0.65
CA ASN A 160 6.67 -6.39 -0.08
C ASN A 160 6.15 -5.30 -1.02
N LEU A 161 6.08 -4.05 -0.55
CA LEU A 161 5.61 -2.92 -1.33
C LEU A 161 6.50 -2.69 -2.56
N ILE A 162 7.83 -2.67 -2.39
CA ILE A 162 8.75 -2.48 -3.52
C ILE A 162 8.68 -3.66 -4.48
N MET A 163 8.64 -4.89 -3.97
CA MET A 163 8.50 -6.07 -4.82
C MET A 163 7.20 -6.02 -5.61
N TYR A 164 6.07 -5.69 -4.97
CA TYR A 164 4.78 -5.52 -5.63
C TYR A 164 4.80 -4.45 -6.72
N VAL A 165 5.41 -3.29 -6.46
CA VAL A 165 5.51 -2.21 -7.45
C VAL A 165 6.40 -2.61 -8.64
N LEU A 166 7.49 -3.33 -8.40
CA LEU A 166 8.47 -3.67 -9.43
C LEU A 166 8.11 -4.90 -10.26
N THR A 167 7.40 -5.87 -9.68
CA THR A 167 7.07 -7.13 -10.34
C THR A 167 5.59 -7.26 -10.67
N GLY A 168 4.80 -6.24 -10.32
CA GLY A 168 3.35 -6.30 -10.45
C GLY A 168 2.78 -7.51 -9.72
N ASN A 169 1.97 -8.26 -10.44
CA ASN A 169 1.34 -9.47 -9.93
C ASN A 169 1.90 -10.74 -10.59
N TYR A 170 3.22 -10.86 -10.78
CA TYR A 170 3.83 -12.05 -11.42
C TYR A 170 3.40 -13.41 -10.82
N LYS A 171 2.89 -13.42 -9.57
CA LYS A 171 2.34 -14.61 -8.91
C LYS A 171 0.87 -14.89 -9.25
N SER A 172 0.05 -13.91 -9.63
CA SER A 172 -1.25 -14.19 -10.28
C SER A 172 -1.07 -14.72 -11.70
N ASP A 173 -0.01 -14.29 -12.41
CA ASP A 173 0.29 -14.78 -13.75
C ASP A 173 0.55 -16.29 -13.78
N GLN A 174 1.09 -16.87 -12.69
CA GLN A 174 1.26 -18.33 -12.57
C GLN A 174 -0.06 -19.10 -12.60
N VAL A 175 -1.18 -18.45 -12.26
CA VAL A 175 -2.52 -19.06 -12.30
C VAL A 175 -3.05 -19.15 -13.74
N HIS A 176 -2.47 -18.39 -14.68
CA HIS A 176 -2.85 -18.42 -16.10
C HIS A 176 -2.03 -19.42 -16.91
N VAL A 177 -0.93 -19.95 -16.36
CA VAL A 177 -0.05 -20.92 -17.02
C VAL A 177 -0.79 -22.19 -17.48
N PRO A 178 -1.68 -22.83 -16.68
CA PRO A 178 -2.40 -24.01 -17.15
C PRO A 178 -3.29 -23.73 -18.37
N ALA A 179 -4.02 -22.61 -18.37
CA ALA A 179 -4.89 -22.22 -19.49
C ALA A 179 -4.11 -21.83 -20.76
N LEU A 180 -2.87 -21.35 -20.62
CA LEU A 180 -1.96 -21.07 -21.73
C LEU A 180 -1.39 -22.35 -22.35
N LEU A 181 -1.10 -23.37 -21.52
CA LEU A 181 -0.62 -24.67 -22.00
C LEU A 181 -1.71 -25.44 -22.77
N ASP A 182 -2.97 -25.38 -22.34
CA ASP A 182 -4.10 -26.00 -23.05
C ASP A 182 -4.33 -25.41 -24.44
N ARG A 183 -4.04 -24.11 -24.63
CA ARG A 183 -4.16 -23.44 -25.93
C ARG A 183 -2.99 -23.71 -26.88
N LEU A 184 -1.83 -24.08 -26.37
CA LEU A 184 -0.64 -24.45 -27.15
C LEU A 184 -0.61 -25.94 -27.51
N GLY A 185 -1.44 -26.76 -26.85
CA GLY A 185 -1.63 -28.18 -27.13
C GLY A 185 -2.72 -28.50 -28.16
N GLN A 186 -3.37 -27.49 -28.75
CA GLN A 186 -4.25 -27.59 -29.92
C GLN A 186 -3.54 -27.07 -31.16
#